data_AF-A0A3N1XB44-F1
#
_entry.id   AF-A0A3N1XB44-F1
#
_cell.length_a   1.000
_cell.length_b   1.000
_cell.length_c   1.000
_cell.angle_alpha   90.00
_cell.angle_beta   90.00
_cell.angle_gamma   90.00
#
_symmetry.space_group_name_H-M   'P 1'
#
loop_
_entity.id
_entity.type
_entity.pdbx_description
1 polymer ?
#
loop_
_entity_poly.entity_id
_entity_poly.type
_entity_poly.pdbx_seq_one_letter_code
_entity_poly.pdbx_strand_id
1 'polypeptide(L)'
;MEYSMEELLPLVEELTRKYTSNESSSVTYETARVLMGAVLYCIEECYNNGGNGLAANEKMDAQTAYRRGYDLIVEKVYKAKEIYESILEDFCDFQCRICRDTIITAIPKFFVMYDPKFNPQNHILTLDYPTVIPINALCGVNAIYQYLCNIKIEWEFLNAFHRIDVKNLLERIVDDYQNLYCDNISNEVLLTALGCMIVEKPVGKLELQKNDINFIQSYFENDRKEKAEEKIRKLISDLFGIGYHGNREMETYFLNISNDYAVRIINGIQNHSLNRVFHLCDIVGYNE
;
A
#
# COMPACT_ATOMS: atom_id res chain seq x y z
N MET A 1 -10.71 -23.59 8.52
CA MET A 1 -11.60 -24.71 8.90
C MET A 1 -12.75 -24.74 7.92
N GLU A 2 -13.27 -25.91 7.55
CA GLU A 2 -14.28 -26.04 6.50
C GLU A 2 -15.67 -26.28 7.12
N TYR A 3 -16.64 -25.44 6.76
CA TYR A 3 -18.06 -25.63 7.06
C TYR A 3 -18.72 -26.38 5.90
N SER A 4 -19.64 -27.30 6.20
CA SER A 4 -20.38 -27.99 5.15
C SER A 4 -21.39 -27.06 4.48
N MET A 5 -21.82 -27.41 3.26
CA MET A 5 -22.89 -26.66 2.59
C MET A 5 -24.21 -26.67 3.39
N GLU A 6 -24.49 -27.73 4.15
CA GLU A 6 -25.68 -27.83 5.01
C GLU A 6 -25.64 -26.79 6.14
N GLU A 7 -24.43 -26.43 6.62
CA GLU A 7 -24.25 -25.38 7.64
C GLU A 7 -24.36 -23.96 7.03
N LEU A 8 -23.95 -23.78 5.76
CA LEU A 8 -23.88 -22.46 5.11
C LEU A 8 -25.17 -22.05 4.39
N LEU A 9 -25.90 -23.01 3.79
CA LEU A 9 -27.13 -22.73 3.04
C LEU A 9 -28.21 -21.99 3.85
N PRO A 10 -28.46 -22.31 5.14
CA PRO A 10 -29.41 -21.56 5.95
C PRO A 10 -29.06 -20.07 6.09
N LEU A 11 -27.76 -19.73 6.14
CA LEU A 11 -27.30 -18.33 6.20
C LEU A 11 -27.54 -17.61 4.88
N VAL A 12 -27.28 -18.29 3.76
CA VAL A 12 -27.55 -17.74 2.42
C VAL A 12 -29.05 -17.54 2.19
N GLU A 13 -29.89 -18.46 2.66
CA GLU A 13 -31.35 -18.32 2.60
C GLU A 13 -31.82 -17.11 3.44
N GLU A 14 -31.28 -16.95 4.66
CA GLU A 14 -31.55 -15.80 5.52
C GLU A 14 -31.14 -14.48 4.83
N LEU A 15 -29.95 -14.44 4.24
CA LEU A 15 -29.48 -13.28 3.48
C LEU A 15 -30.32 -13.01 2.23
N THR A 16 -30.76 -14.05 1.53
CA THR A 16 -31.61 -13.94 0.34
C THR A 16 -32.93 -13.28 0.69
N ARG A 17 -33.60 -13.75 1.75
CA ARG A 17 -34.84 -13.11 2.25
C ARG A 17 -34.62 -11.64 2.62
N LYS A 18 -33.50 -11.33 3.28
CA LYS A 18 -33.16 -9.93 3.62
C LYS A 18 -32.87 -9.07 2.39
N TYR A 19 -32.23 -9.64 1.37
CA TYR A 19 -31.86 -8.95 0.13
C TYR A 19 -33.09 -8.59 -0.70
N THR A 20 -34.09 -9.48 -0.73
CA THR A 20 -35.36 -9.28 -1.46
C THR A 20 -36.42 -8.55 -0.63
N SER A 21 -36.08 -7.97 0.52
CA SER A 21 -37.06 -7.37 1.45
C SER A 21 -38.21 -8.32 1.85
N ASN A 22 -37.93 -9.63 1.91
CA ASN A 22 -38.90 -10.72 2.13
C ASN A 22 -39.98 -10.86 1.04
N GLU A 23 -39.82 -10.21 -0.12
CA GLU A 23 -40.78 -10.30 -1.23
C GLU A 23 -40.59 -11.59 -2.06
N SER A 24 -39.41 -12.22 -1.97
CA SER A 24 -39.08 -13.42 -2.74
C SER A 24 -38.09 -14.33 -2.01
N SER A 25 -38.25 -15.64 -2.17
CA SER A 25 -37.30 -16.67 -1.72
C SER A 25 -36.32 -17.10 -2.82
N SER A 26 -36.40 -16.52 -4.01
CA SER A 26 -35.53 -16.84 -5.15
C SER A 26 -34.80 -15.61 -5.68
N VAL A 27 -33.53 -15.80 -6.01
CA VAL A 27 -32.65 -14.82 -6.67
C VAL A 27 -31.91 -15.48 -7.83
N THR A 28 -31.22 -14.70 -8.66
CA THR A 28 -30.40 -15.28 -9.72
C THR A 28 -29.22 -16.05 -9.15
N TYR A 29 -28.62 -16.92 -9.96
CA TYR A 29 -27.45 -17.69 -9.58
C TYR A 29 -26.28 -16.78 -9.17
N GLU A 30 -26.10 -15.67 -9.89
CA GLU A 30 -25.07 -14.66 -9.62
C GLU A 30 -25.26 -14.03 -8.24
N THR A 31 -26.49 -13.64 -7.90
CA THR A 31 -26.83 -13.09 -6.58
C THR A 31 -26.61 -14.12 -5.48
N ALA A 32 -27.05 -15.37 -5.67
CA ALA A 32 -26.82 -16.44 -4.70
C ALA A 32 -25.32 -16.68 -4.44
N ARG A 33 -24.48 -16.62 -5.48
CA ARG A 33 -23.02 -16.73 -5.38
C ARG A 33 -22.40 -15.55 -4.62
N VAL A 34 -22.88 -14.32 -4.85
CA VAL A 34 -22.43 -13.14 -4.11
C VAL A 34 -22.78 -13.26 -2.62
N LEU A 35 -24.00 -13.70 -2.28
CA LEU A 35 -24.42 -13.88 -0.90
C LEU A 35 -23.66 -15.03 -0.21
N MET A 36 -23.36 -16.12 -0.90
CA MET A 36 -22.46 -17.15 -0.38
C MET A 36 -21.06 -16.59 -0.12
N GLY A 37 -20.52 -15.78 -1.04
CA GLY A 37 -19.26 -15.07 -0.85
C GLY A 37 -19.29 -14.16 0.38
N ALA A 38 -20.40 -13.48 0.65
CA ALA A 38 -20.58 -12.67 1.84
C ALA A 38 -20.49 -13.50 3.13
N VAL A 39 -21.16 -14.66 3.16
CA VAL A 39 -21.09 -15.58 4.30
C VAL A 39 -19.66 -16.05 4.56
N LEU A 40 -18.98 -16.52 3.51
CA LEU A 40 -17.60 -17.02 3.61
C LEU A 40 -16.63 -15.93 4.07
N TYR A 41 -16.74 -14.73 3.50
CA TYR A 41 -15.88 -13.60 3.86
C TYR A 41 -16.05 -13.20 5.33
N CYS A 42 -17.29 -13.13 5.84
CA CYS A 42 -17.54 -12.89 7.27
C CYS A 42 -16.94 -13.99 8.14
N ILE A 43 -17.18 -15.26 7.81
CA ILE A 43 -16.64 -16.38 8.59
C ILE A 43 -15.11 -16.33 8.63
N GLU A 44 -14.46 -16.10 7.49
CA GLU A 44 -13.01 -15.94 7.40
C GLU A 44 -12.50 -14.80 8.28
N GLU A 45 -13.17 -13.65 8.24
CA GLU A 45 -12.85 -12.49 9.08
C GLU A 45 -12.88 -12.81 10.58
N CYS A 46 -13.88 -13.58 11.02
CA CYS A 46 -14.01 -14.05 12.40
C CYS A 46 -12.78 -14.85 12.85
N TYR A 47 -12.23 -15.70 11.98
CA TYR A 47 -11.09 -16.54 12.32
C TYR A 47 -9.75 -15.83 12.18
N ASN A 48 -9.60 -14.96 11.18
CA ASN A 48 -8.35 -14.24 10.95
C ASN A 48 -8.10 -13.13 11.99
N ASN A 49 -9.15 -12.45 12.47
CA ASN A 49 -9.00 -11.33 13.40
C ASN A 49 -9.61 -11.56 14.80
N GLY A 50 -10.35 -12.66 15.01
CA GLY A 50 -10.92 -13.03 16.32
C GLY A 50 -9.97 -13.78 17.27
N GLY A 51 -8.70 -13.97 16.88
CA GLY A 51 -7.75 -14.94 17.44
C GLY A 51 -6.81 -14.48 18.55
N ASN A 52 -7.11 -13.41 19.30
CA ASN A 52 -6.31 -13.04 20.49
C ASN A 52 -6.97 -13.41 21.83
N GLY A 53 -8.14 -14.06 21.85
CA GLY A 53 -8.85 -14.31 23.12
C GLY A 53 -9.79 -15.51 23.21
N LEU A 54 -9.99 -16.27 22.14
CA LEU A 54 -10.75 -17.52 22.20
C LEU A 54 -9.81 -18.66 21.84
N ALA A 55 -9.75 -19.67 22.69
CA ALA A 55 -8.96 -20.88 22.48
C ALA A 55 -9.13 -21.34 21.03
N ALA A 56 -8.04 -21.35 20.27
CA ALA A 56 -8.00 -21.55 18.82
C ALA A 56 -8.50 -22.94 18.33
N ASN A 57 -9.17 -23.71 19.19
CA ASN A 57 -9.42 -25.13 19.01
C ASN A 57 -10.90 -25.55 19.02
N GLU A 58 -11.86 -24.66 19.28
CA GLU A 58 -13.29 -25.01 19.18
C GLU A 58 -13.95 -24.36 17.95
N LYS A 59 -14.46 -25.20 17.04
CA LYS A 59 -15.22 -24.77 15.86
C LYS A 59 -16.54 -24.17 16.34
N MET A 60 -16.70 -22.86 16.17
CA MET A 60 -17.98 -22.16 16.37
C MET A 60 -18.99 -22.66 15.34
N ASP A 61 -20.29 -22.65 15.67
CA ASP A 61 -21.31 -22.87 14.65
C ASP A 61 -21.26 -21.76 13.57
N ALA A 62 -21.67 -22.09 12.34
CA ALA A 62 -21.53 -21.20 11.20
C ALA A 62 -22.27 -19.86 11.40
N GLN A 63 -23.41 -19.87 12.10
CA GLN A 63 -24.20 -18.66 12.30
C GLN A 63 -23.51 -17.71 13.28
N THR A 64 -22.95 -18.22 14.38
CA THR A 64 -22.18 -17.41 15.32
C THR A 64 -20.90 -16.87 14.68
N ALA A 65 -20.17 -17.71 13.93
CA ALA A 65 -18.97 -17.27 13.19
C ALA A 65 -19.30 -16.17 12.17
N TYR A 66 -20.36 -16.34 11.39
CA TYR A 66 -20.83 -15.34 10.44
C TYR A 66 -21.19 -14.01 11.12
N ARG A 67 -21.99 -14.02 12.20
CA ARG A 67 -22.42 -12.80 12.89
C ARG A 67 -21.23 -12.04 13.47
N ARG A 68 -20.33 -12.75 14.16
CA ARG A 68 -19.11 -12.14 14.71
C ARG A 68 -18.21 -11.58 13.62
N GLY A 69 -18.08 -12.31 12.51
CA GLY A 69 -17.38 -11.87 11.32
C GLY A 69 -17.94 -10.57 10.75
N TYR A 70 -19.25 -10.50 10.57
CA TYR A 70 -19.94 -9.30 10.12
C TYR A 70 -19.68 -8.10 11.03
N ASP A 71 -19.76 -8.27 12.35
CA ASP A 71 -19.50 -7.20 13.31
C ASP A 71 -18.04 -6.69 13.20
N LEU A 72 -17.07 -7.60 13.02
CA LEU A 72 -15.65 -7.25 12.80
C LEU A 72 -15.43 -6.49 11.49
N ILE A 73 -16.14 -6.84 10.42
CA ILE A 73 -16.09 -6.11 9.14
C ILE A 73 -16.58 -4.68 9.34
N VAL A 74 -17.73 -4.51 10.01
CA VAL A 74 -18.30 -3.18 10.28
C VAL A 74 -17.34 -2.35 11.14
N GLU A 75 -16.78 -2.92 12.19
CA GLU A 75 -15.76 -2.26 13.02
C GLU A 75 -14.54 -1.83 12.19
N LYS A 76 -14.06 -2.70 11.30
CA LYS A 76 -12.92 -2.41 10.42
C LYS A 76 -13.22 -1.31 9.41
N VAL A 77 -14.45 -1.18 8.92
CA VAL A 77 -14.85 -0.04 8.06
C VAL A 77 -14.67 1.27 8.82
N TYR A 78 -15.09 1.33 10.09
CA TYR A 78 -14.90 2.53 10.92
C TYR A 78 -13.43 2.82 11.17
N LYS A 79 -12.62 1.81 11.52
CA LYS A 79 -11.16 2.00 11.69
C LYS A 79 -10.48 2.47 10.41
N ALA A 80 -10.85 1.91 9.25
CA ALA A 80 -10.34 2.35 7.96
C ALA A 80 -10.69 3.83 7.70
N LYS A 81 -11.90 4.24 8.07
CA LYS A 81 -12.33 5.63 7.95
C LYS A 81 -11.55 6.57 8.87
N GLU A 82 -11.29 6.18 10.11
CA GLU A 82 -10.46 6.96 11.06
C GLU A 82 -9.03 7.16 10.51
N ILE A 83 -8.43 6.09 9.96
CA ILE A 83 -7.11 6.19 9.31
C ILE A 83 -7.17 7.15 8.13
N TYR A 84 -8.19 7.02 7.28
CA TYR A 84 -8.40 7.91 6.13
C TYR A 84 -8.50 9.38 6.56
N GLU A 85 -9.32 9.69 7.58
CA GLU A 85 -9.45 11.04 8.12
C GLU A 85 -8.10 11.57 8.63
N SER A 86 -7.29 10.73 9.29
CA SER A 86 -5.94 11.13 9.72
C SER A 86 -4.97 11.39 8.56
N ILE A 87 -5.11 10.65 7.44
CA ILE A 87 -4.29 10.91 6.22
C ILE A 87 -4.62 12.29 5.66
N LEU A 88 -5.90 12.69 5.68
CA LEU A 88 -6.35 13.96 5.09
C LEU A 88 -5.80 15.20 5.80
N GLU A 89 -5.42 15.10 7.08
CA GLU A 89 -4.91 16.25 7.87
C GLU A 89 -3.66 16.87 7.22
N ASP A 90 -2.74 16.02 6.75
CA ASP A 90 -1.45 16.44 6.18
C ASP A 90 -1.27 15.94 4.73
N PHE A 91 -2.36 15.61 4.04
CA PHE A 91 -2.29 15.07 2.68
C PHE A 91 -1.71 16.07 1.68
N CYS A 92 -0.71 15.62 0.91
CA CYS A 92 -0.21 16.31 -0.27
C CYS A 92 -0.20 15.35 -1.46
N ASP A 93 -0.83 15.77 -2.55
CA ASP A 93 -0.86 14.98 -3.80
C ASP A 93 0.37 15.19 -4.70
N PHE A 94 1.24 16.13 -4.34
CA PHE A 94 2.39 16.55 -5.15
C PHE A 94 2.05 16.88 -6.61
N GLN A 95 0.80 17.27 -6.93
CA GLN A 95 0.26 17.41 -8.29
C GLN A 95 0.17 16.11 -9.12
N CYS A 96 0.41 14.94 -8.53
CA CYS A 96 0.11 13.66 -9.16
C CYS A 96 -1.42 13.45 -9.17
N ARG A 97 -2.02 13.48 -10.37
CA ARG A 97 -3.45 13.32 -10.54
C ARG A 97 -3.93 11.94 -10.10
N ILE A 98 -3.21 10.86 -10.43
CA ILE A 98 -3.61 9.49 -10.09
C ILE A 98 -3.70 9.32 -8.56
N CYS A 99 -2.73 9.89 -7.84
CA CYS A 99 -2.75 9.96 -6.38
C CYS A 99 -3.96 10.75 -5.87
N ARG A 100 -4.18 11.97 -6.35
CA ARG A 100 -5.33 12.80 -5.97
C ARG A 100 -6.66 12.09 -6.23
N ASP A 101 -6.85 11.57 -7.45
CA ASP A 101 -8.09 10.91 -7.87
C ASP A 101 -8.35 9.67 -6.99
N THR A 102 -7.32 8.91 -6.64
CA THR A 102 -7.45 7.76 -5.72
C THR A 102 -7.86 8.21 -4.32
N ILE A 103 -7.10 9.10 -3.68
CA ILE A 103 -7.28 9.44 -2.26
C ILE A 103 -8.47 10.38 -2.02
N ILE A 104 -8.68 11.37 -2.89
CA ILE A 104 -9.72 12.40 -2.69
C ILE A 104 -11.04 12.01 -3.36
N THR A 105 -11.01 11.24 -4.44
CA THR A 105 -12.24 10.91 -5.18
C THR A 105 -12.69 9.46 -5.00
N ALA A 106 -11.79 8.48 -5.10
CA ALA A 106 -12.16 7.08 -5.07
C ALA A 106 -12.42 6.56 -3.64
N ILE A 107 -11.51 6.81 -2.70
CA ILE A 107 -11.62 6.33 -1.31
C ILE A 107 -12.92 6.79 -0.61
N PRO A 108 -13.37 8.06 -0.71
CA PRO A 108 -14.66 8.45 -0.14
C PRO A 108 -15.86 7.66 -0.69
N LYS A 109 -15.83 7.29 -1.98
CA LYS A 109 -16.91 6.49 -2.58
C LYS A 109 -16.99 5.10 -1.95
N PHE A 110 -15.86 4.53 -1.52
CA PHE A 110 -15.86 3.29 -0.75
C PHE A 110 -16.72 3.42 0.50
N PHE A 111 -16.49 4.43 1.33
CA PHE A 111 -17.24 4.61 2.58
C PHE A 111 -18.74 4.92 2.38
N VAL A 112 -19.14 5.37 1.19
CA VAL A 112 -20.54 5.64 0.85
C VAL A 112 -21.24 4.41 0.24
N MET A 113 -20.54 3.65 -0.61
CA MET A 113 -21.16 2.61 -1.44
C MET A 113 -20.86 1.18 -0.98
N TYR A 114 -19.87 0.98 -0.12
CA TYR A 114 -19.50 -0.35 0.35
C TYR A 114 -20.63 -0.99 1.16
N ASP A 115 -20.95 -2.24 0.81
CA ASP A 115 -22.02 -3.01 1.43
C ASP A 115 -21.43 -4.15 2.27
N PRO A 116 -21.22 -3.93 3.59
CA PRO A 116 -20.66 -4.97 4.46
C PRO A 116 -21.60 -6.16 4.67
N LYS A 117 -22.88 -6.06 4.29
CA LYS A 117 -23.90 -7.07 4.58
C LYS A 117 -24.13 -8.02 3.43
N PHE A 118 -24.29 -7.50 2.22
CA PHE A 118 -24.64 -8.30 1.06
C PHE A 118 -23.48 -8.52 0.09
N ASN A 119 -22.42 -7.71 0.15
CA ASN A 119 -21.26 -7.87 -0.71
C ASN A 119 -19.92 -7.43 -0.06
N PRO A 120 -19.60 -7.89 1.17
CA PRO A 120 -18.41 -7.45 1.91
C PRO A 120 -17.08 -7.82 1.23
N GLN A 121 -17.05 -8.84 0.38
CA GLN A 121 -15.86 -9.22 -0.37
C GLN A 121 -15.48 -8.20 -1.46
N ASN A 122 -16.40 -7.32 -1.85
CA ASN A 122 -16.19 -6.38 -2.94
C ASN A 122 -15.71 -5.03 -2.43
N HIS A 123 -14.45 -4.69 -2.69
CA HIS A 123 -13.87 -3.40 -2.29
C HIS A 123 -14.18 -2.26 -3.26
N ILE A 124 -14.92 -2.50 -4.35
CA ILE A 124 -15.49 -1.53 -5.31
C ILE A 124 -14.52 -0.55 -6.01
N LEU A 125 -13.24 -0.55 -5.65
CA LEU A 125 -12.21 0.35 -6.18
C LEU A 125 -11.13 -0.43 -6.93
N THR A 126 -10.46 0.22 -7.88
CA THR A 126 -9.28 -0.34 -8.57
C THR A 126 -7.97 -0.03 -7.86
N LEU A 127 -7.96 1.00 -7.00
CA LEU A 127 -6.78 1.51 -6.28
C LEU A 127 -5.63 1.86 -7.25
N ASP A 128 -5.91 2.78 -8.19
CA ASP A 128 -5.00 3.10 -9.30
C ASP A 128 -3.63 3.65 -8.85
N TYR A 129 -3.56 4.31 -7.68
CA TYR A 129 -2.29 4.68 -7.06
C TYR A 129 -1.75 3.51 -6.20
N PRO A 130 -0.58 2.93 -6.52
CA PRO A 130 -0.04 1.77 -5.81
C PRO A 130 0.66 2.15 -4.50
N THR A 131 0.77 1.19 -3.58
CA THR A 131 1.62 1.25 -2.38
C THR A 131 2.95 0.54 -2.61
N VAL A 132 4.00 0.89 -1.87
CA VAL A 132 5.33 0.23 -1.93
C VAL A 132 5.19 -1.27 -1.67
N ILE A 133 4.45 -1.65 -0.63
CA ILE A 133 4.07 -3.04 -0.40
C ILE A 133 2.70 -3.27 -1.04
N PRO A 134 2.57 -4.12 -2.06
CA PRO A 134 1.28 -4.35 -2.71
C PRO A 134 0.29 -5.06 -1.78
N ILE A 135 -1.00 -4.75 -1.97
CA ILE A 135 -2.13 -5.30 -1.19
C ILE A 135 -2.44 -6.77 -1.56
N ASN A 136 -1.90 -7.25 -2.68
CA ASN A 136 -1.96 -8.64 -3.15
C ASN A 136 -3.40 -9.19 -3.20
N ALA A 137 -3.66 -10.29 -2.49
CA ALA A 137 -4.91 -11.04 -2.55
C ALA A 137 -6.00 -10.53 -1.59
N LEU A 138 -5.76 -9.45 -0.84
CA LEU A 138 -6.79 -8.88 0.03
C LEU A 138 -7.96 -8.33 -0.80
N CYS A 139 -9.16 -8.43 -0.26
CA CYS A 139 -10.38 -7.90 -0.86
C CYS A 139 -11.27 -7.23 0.20
N GLY A 140 -12.44 -6.73 -0.21
CA GLY A 140 -13.36 -6.03 0.69
C GLY A 140 -12.71 -4.90 1.51
N VAL A 141 -13.22 -4.71 2.72
CA VAL A 141 -12.63 -3.76 3.68
C VAL A 141 -11.19 -4.13 4.08
N ASN A 142 -10.77 -5.39 3.99
CA ASN A 142 -9.40 -5.79 4.32
C ASN A 142 -8.38 -5.16 3.38
N ALA A 143 -8.69 -5.11 2.08
CA ALA A 143 -7.86 -4.43 1.10
C ALA A 143 -7.76 -2.93 1.39
N ILE A 144 -8.90 -2.27 1.62
CA ILE A 144 -8.95 -0.82 1.86
C ILE A 144 -8.25 -0.45 3.17
N TYR A 145 -8.48 -1.21 4.24
CA TYR A 145 -7.82 -0.97 5.52
C TYR A 145 -6.30 -1.07 5.39
N GLN A 146 -5.78 -2.17 4.80
CA GLN A 146 -4.34 -2.34 4.62
C GLN A 146 -3.76 -1.29 3.68
N TYR A 147 -4.49 -0.92 2.62
CA TYR A 147 -4.10 0.15 1.71
C TYR A 147 -3.92 1.47 2.45
N LEU A 148 -4.88 1.86 3.29
CA LEU A 148 -4.79 3.10 4.04
C LEU A 148 -3.69 3.07 5.11
N CYS A 149 -3.45 1.92 5.77
CA CYS A 149 -2.29 1.78 6.66
C CYS A 149 -0.96 2.03 5.91
N ASN A 150 -0.81 1.43 4.72
CA ASN A 150 0.38 1.60 3.89
C ASN A 150 0.54 3.06 3.43
N ILE A 151 -0.54 3.68 2.92
CA ILE A 151 -0.55 5.08 2.50
C ILE A 151 -0.21 6.00 3.67
N LYS A 152 -0.70 5.73 4.88
CA LYS A 152 -0.37 6.54 6.05
C LYS A 152 1.13 6.55 6.33
N ILE A 153 1.76 5.38 6.40
CA ILE A 153 3.22 5.26 6.61
C ILE A 153 3.99 5.99 5.50
N GLU A 154 3.55 5.83 4.25
CA GLU A 154 4.19 6.47 3.11
C GLU A 154 4.06 7.99 3.13
N TRP A 155 2.90 8.54 3.51
CA TRP A 155 2.70 9.99 3.59
C TRP A 155 3.43 10.61 4.76
N GLU A 156 3.48 9.94 5.91
CA GLU A 156 4.33 10.35 7.02
C GLU A 156 5.80 10.45 6.59
N PHE A 157 6.27 9.51 5.75
CA PHE A 157 7.61 9.56 5.16
C PHE A 157 7.80 10.72 4.17
N LEU A 158 6.85 10.92 3.26
CA LEU A 158 6.93 11.98 2.25
C LEU A 158 6.87 13.39 2.88
N ASN A 159 6.16 13.55 3.99
CA ASN A 159 5.97 14.82 4.66
C ASN A 159 7.24 15.40 5.30
N ALA A 160 8.32 14.62 5.47
CA ALA A 160 9.62 15.17 5.87
C ALA A 160 10.39 15.86 4.73
N PHE A 161 9.94 15.71 3.47
CA PHE A 161 10.59 16.33 2.31
C PHE A 161 9.87 17.61 1.90
N HIS A 162 10.62 18.59 1.40
CA HIS A 162 10.00 19.77 0.83
C HIS A 162 9.22 19.40 -0.44
N ARG A 163 7.98 19.90 -0.53
CA ARG A 163 7.08 19.62 -1.66
C ARG A 163 7.69 19.94 -3.02
N ILE A 164 8.52 20.98 -3.11
CA ILE A 164 9.19 21.36 -4.35
C ILE A 164 10.27 20.34 -4.75
N ASP A 165 11.00 19.79 -3.78
CA ASP A 165 12.09 18.84 -4.03
C ASP A 165 11.50 17.50 -4.54
N VAL A 166 10.36 17.05 -3.98
CA VAL A 166 9.61 15.87 -4.47
C VAL A 166 9.05 16.08 -5.87
N LYS A 167 8.42 17.23 -6.14
CA LYS A 167 7.88 17.55 -7.48
C LYS A 167 8.96 17.61 -8.55
N ASN A 168 10.10 18.22 -8.23
CA ASN A 168 11.25 18.27 -9.12
C ASN A 168 11.79 16.87 -9.42
N LEU A 169 11.77 15.95 -8.44
CA LEU A 169 12.10 14.56 -8.69
C LEU A 169 11.11 13.90 -9.65
N LEU A 170 9.80 14.04 -9.42
CA LEU A 170 8.78 13.44 -10.28
C LEU A 170 8.86 13.94 -11.74
N GLU A 171 9.10 15.24 -11.94
CA GLU A 171 9.29 15.83 -13.28
C GLU A 171 10.51 15.24 -14.00
N ARG A 172 11.59 14.89 -13.29
CA ARG A 172 12.77 14.23 -13.88
C ARG A 172 12.52 12.76 -14.24
N ILE A 173 11.54 12.13 -13.61
CA ILE A 173 11.18 10.73 -13.88
C ILE A 173 10.26 10.68 -15.10
N VAL A 174 9.24 11.54 -15.12
CA VAL A 174 8.25 11.65 -16.20
C VAL A 174 7.95 13.11 -16.49
N ASP A 175 8.20 13.58 -17.71
CA ASP A 175 7.96 14.99 -18.10
C ASP A 175 6.52 15.46 -17.82
N ASP A 176 5.51 14.60 -18.05
CA ASP A 176 4.10 14.86 -17.69
C ASP A 176 3.68 14.01 -16.48
N TYR A 177 4.47 14.02 -15.41
CA TYR A 177 4.20 13.22 -14.21
C TYR A 177 2.82 13.51 -13.61
N GLN A 178 2.33 14.75 -13.77
CA GLN A 178 1.05 15.17 -13.21
C GLN A 178 -0.10 14.32 -13.75
N ASN A 179 -0.02 13.85 -15.00
CA ASN A 179 -1.06 13.02 -15.62
C ASN A 179 -0.63 11.56 -15.85
N LEU A 180 0.66 11.29 -15.98
CA LEU A 180 1.18 9.99 -16.44
C LEU A 180 1.92 9.20 -15.36
N TYR A 181 2.20 9.76 -14.20
CA TYR A 181 2.93 9.05 -13.14
C TYR A 181 2.00 8.07 -12.41
N CYS A 182 2.17 6.78 -12.70
CA CYS A 182 1.36 5.70 -12.16
C CYS A 182 2.04 4.91 -11.02
N ASP A 183 3.30 5.23 -10.71
CA ASP A 183 4.08 4.51 -9.70
C ASP A 183 3.94 5.15 -8.31
N ASN A 184 4.55 4.53 -7.30
CA ASN A 184 4.54 5.02 -5.93
C ASN A 184 5.57 6.14 -5.73
N ILE A 185 5.17 7.29 -5.20
CA ILE A 185 6.05 8.46 -4.99
C ILE A 185 7.13 8.16 -3.92
N SER A 186 6.75 7.52 -2.82
CA SER A 186 7.66 7.17 -1.72
C SER A 186 8.79 6.25 -2.16
N ASN A 187 8.52 5.37 -3.12
CA ASN A 187 9.53 4.49 -3.70
C ASN A 187 10.68 5.27 -4.35
N GLU A 188 10.36 6.25 -5.19
CA GLU A 188 11.37 7.01 -5.92
C GLU A 188 12.07 8.04 -5.02
N VAL A 189 11.34 8.62 -4.06
CA VAL A 189 11.91 9.49 -3.03
C VAL A 189 12.90 8.72 -2.16
N LEU A 190 12.55 7.53 -1.67
CA LEU A 190 13.44 6.71 -0.85
C LEU A 190 14.69 6.30 -1.63
N LEU A 191 14.55 5.77 -2.84
CA LEU A 191 15.70 5.37 -3.65
C LEU A 191 16.67 6.54 -3.88
N THR A 192 16.14 7.70 -4.26
CA THR A 192 16.95 8.92 -4.48
C THR A 192 17.61 9.42 -3.19
N ALA A 193 16.89 9.35 -2.06
CA ALA A 193 17.41 9.67 -0.74
C ALA A 193 18.60 8.79 -0.35
N LEU A 194 18.52 7.47 -0.58
CA LEU A 194 19.63 6.54 -0.34
C LEU A 194 20.84 6.87 -1.23
N GLY A 195 20.59 7.22 -2.50
CA GLY A 195 21.65 7.70 -3.40
C GLY A 195 22.35 8.94 -2.87
N CYS A 196 21.59 9.92 -2.36
CA CYS A 196 22.14 11.12 -1.73
C CYS A 196 23.00 10.79 -0.50
N MET A 197 22.56 9.83 0.33
CA MET A 197 23.35 9.37 1.48
C MET A 197 24.70 8.77 1.06
N ILE A 198 24.73 7.96 0.01
CA ILE A 198 25.96 7.31 -0.47
C ILE A 198 27.00 8.35 -0.93
N VAL A 199 26.55 9.45 -1.53
CA VAL A 199 27.41 10.54 -2.01
C VAL A 199 27.54 11.70 -1.03
N GLU A 200 27.09 11.51 0.22
CA GLU A 200 27.17 12.49 1.31
C GLU A 200 26.51 13.84 1.00
N LYS A 201 25.44 13.84 0.18
CA LYS A 201 24.62 15.01 -0.13
C LYS A 201 23.41 15.14 0.79
N PRO A 202 22.84 16.35 0.95
CA PRO A 202 21.63 16.56 1.74
C PRO A 202 20.45 15.72 1.21
N VAL A 203 20.02 14.73 1.99
CA VAL A 203 18.98 13.76 1.61
C VAL A 203 17.67 14.43 1.21
N GLY A 204 17.27 15.48 1.93
CA GLY A 204 16.01 16.20 1.67
C GLY A 204 15.94 16.92 0.32
N LYS A 205 17.08 17.15 -0.35
CA LYS A 205 17.13 17.82 -1.65
C LYS A 205 16.78 16.90 -2.81
N LEU A 206 17.02 15.59 -2.66
CA LEU A 206 16.76 14.60 -3.71
C LEU A 206 17.46 14.95 -5.02
N GLU A 207 18.68 15.48 -4.96
CA GLU A 207 19.44 15.93 -6.12
C GLU A 207 20.70 15.09 -6.32
N LEU A 208 20.72 14.31 -7.41
CA LEU A 208 21.88 13.55 -7.86
C LEU A 208 22.31 14.06 -9.24
N GLN A 209 23.61 14.22 -9.42
CA GLN A 209 24.26 14.72 -10.63
C GLN A 209 25.00 13.59 -11.34
N LYS A 210 25.39 13.81 -12.60
CA LYS A 210 26.12 12.82 -13.41
C LYS A 210 27.41 12.32 -12.76
N ASN A 211 28.13 13.18 -12.04
CA ASN A 211 29.36 12.79 -11.36
C ASN A 211 29.12 11.92 -10.12
N ASP A 212 27.93 12.01 -9.51
CA ASP A 212 27.57 11.24 -8.31
C ASP A 212 27.41 9.75 -8.60
N ILE A 213 27.00 9.40 -9.83
CA ILE A 213 26.82 8.02 -10.27
C ILE A 213 28.08 7.18 -10.10
N ASN A 214 29.26 7.77 -10.31
CA ASN A 214 30.53 7.04 -10.14
C ASN A 214 30.75 6.62 -8.69
N PHE A 215 30.37 7.46 -7.72
CA PHE A 215 30.47 7.14 -6.30
C PHE A 215 29.48 6.02 -5.92
N ILE A 216 28.24 6.09 -6.43
CA ILE A 216 27.24 5.04 -6.19
C ILE A 216 27.71 3.71 -6.82
N GLN A 217 28.27 3.76 -8.04
CA GLN A 217 28.81 2.57 -8.69
C GLN A 217 29.96 1.95 -7.89
N SER A 218 30.93 2.76 -7.44
CA SER A 218 32.03 2.29 -6.59
C SER A 218 31.55 1.72 -5.26
N TYR A 219 30.48 2.28 -4.67
CA TYR A 219 29.93 1.79 -3.41
C TYR A 219 29.40 0.35 -3.49
N PHE A 220 28.86 -0.04 -4.65
CA PHE A 220 28.33 -1.38 -4.92
C PHE A 220 29.25 -2.23 -5.82
N GLU A 221 30.48 -1.77 -6.07
CA GLU A 221 31.38 -2.45 -7.00
C GLU A 221 31.74 -3.85 -6.50
N ASN A 222 31.64 -4.84 -7.38
CA ASN A 222 31.85 -6.27 -7.09
C ASN A 222 30.85 -6.91 -6.10
N ASP A 223 29.82 -6.19 -5.65
CA ASP A 223 28.79 -6.79 -4.82
C ASP A 223 27.91 -7.74 -5.63
N ARG A 224 27.54 -8.86 -4.99
CA ARG A 224 26.39 -9.67 -5.42
C ARG A 224 25.10 -9.07 -4.87
N LYS A 225 23.97 -9.48 -5.43
CA LYS A 225 22.64 -8.96 -5.06
C LYS A 225 22.39 -9.03 -3.56
N GLU A 226 22.77 -10.13 -2.92
CA GLU A 226 22.59 -10.32 -1.47
C GLU A 226 23.40 -9.31 -0.65
N LYS A 227 24.64 -9.01 -1.08
CA LYS A 227 25.50 -8.04 -0.38
C LYS A 227 25.01 -6.60 -0.60
N ALA A 228 24.53 -6.29 -1.80
CA ALA A 228 23.92 -5.01 -2.11
C ALA A 228 22.64 -4.80 -1.28
N GLU A 229 21.81 -5.84 -1.14
CA GLU A 229 20.62 -5.80 -0.28
C GLU A 229 20.99 -5.53 1.18
N GLU A 230 21.98 -6.21 1.75
CA GLU A 230 22.46 -5.95 3.12
C GLU A 230 22.89 -4.48 3.31
N LYS A 231 23.63 -3.92 2.34
CA LYS A 231 24.05 -2.50 2.38
C LYS A 231 22.85 -1.56 2.31
N ILE A 232 21.89 -1.83 1.43
CA ILE A 232 20.67 -1.04 1.28
C ILE A 232 19.82 -1.09 2.55
N ARG A 233 19.64 -2.27 3.16
CA ARG A 233 18.94 -2.42 4.45
C ARG A 233 19.60 -1.57 5.53
N LYS A 234 20.94 -1.56 5.58
CA LYS A 234 21.67 -0.71 6.53
C LYS A 234 21.44 0.79 6.24
N LEU A 235 21.50 1.23 4.99
CA LEU A 235 21.23 2.62 4.62
C LEU A 235 19.80 3.05 4.99
N ILE A 236 18.82 2.18 4.77
CA ILE A 236 17.43 2.39 5.19
C ILE A 236 17.37 2.55 6.72
N SER A 237 17.94 1.61 7.49
CA SER A 237 17.98 1.71 8.95
C SER A 237 18.68 2.98 9.45
N ASP A 238 19.79 3.38 8.81
CA ASP A 238 20.51 4.61 9.15
C ASP A 238 19.65 5.86 8.85
N LEU A 239 18.94 5.89 7.70
CA LEU A 239 18.03 6.98 7.32
C LEU A 239 16.91 7.18 8.35
N PHE A 240 16.21 6.10 8.71
CA PHE A 240 15.13 6.15 9.69
C PHE A 240 15.66 6.37 11.12
N GLY A 241 16.85 5.87 11.41
CA GLY A 241 17.55 6.09 12.67
C GLY A 241 17.90 7.56 12.93
N ILE A 242 18.10 8.36 11.88
CA ILE A 242 18.40 9.81 11.96
C ILE A 242 17.12 10.65 11.83
N GLY A 243 16.26 10.33 10.86
CA GLY A 243 15.11 11.18 10.49
C GLY A 243 13.80 10.89 11.25
N TYR A 244 13.64 9.68 11.80
CA TYR A 244 12.37 9.19 12.35
C TYR A 244 12.59 8.41 13.65
N HIS A 245 13.37 8.98 14.57
CA HIS A 245 13.77 8.34 15.82
C HIS A 245 12.65 7.54 16.51
N GLY A 246 12.74 6.21 16.45
CA GLY A 246 11.83 5.30 17.14
C GLY A 246 10.63 4.79 16.33
N ASN A 247 10.42 5.25 15.08
CA ASN A 247 9.35 4.73 14.22
C ASN A 247 9.76 3.41 13.54
N ARG A 248 9.79 2.32 14.34
CA ARG A 248 10.16 0.97 13.88
C ARG A 248 9.19 0.39 12.85
N GLU A 249 7.92 0.80 12.89
CA GLU A 249 6.91 0.34 11.95
C GLU A 249 7.23 0.84 10.53
N MET A 250 7.50 2.13 10.38
CA MET A 250 7.91 2.73 9.12
C MET A 250 9.22 2.15 8.59
N GLU A 251 10.23 1.97 9.44
CA GLU A 251 11.48 1.31 9.05
C GLU A 251 11.21 -0.11 8.53
N THR A 252 10.43 -0.90 9.26
CA THR A 252 10.08 -2.28 8.88
C THR A 252 9.33 -2.31 7.55
N TYR A 253 8.42 -1.36 7.33
CA TYR A 253 7.68 -1.22 6.08
C TYR A 253 8.64 -1.05 4.89
N PHE A 254 9.51 -0.03 4.92
CA PHE A 254 10.41 0.26 3.81
C PHE A 254 11.55 -0.76 3.66
N LEU A 255 11.94 -1.49 4.70
CA LEU A 255 12.90 -2.58 4.57
C LEU A 255 12.43 -3.69 3.61
N ASN A 256 11.13 -3.79 3.29
CA ASN A 256 10.64 -4.78 2.32
C ASN A 256 11.07 -4.49 0.87
N ILE A 257 11.42 -3.24 0.54
CA ILE A 257 11.83 -2.87 -0.83
C ILE A 257 13.34 -3.05 -1.07
N SER A 258 14.11 -3.44 -0.06
CA SER A 258 15.58 -3.52 -0.15
C SER A 258 16.07 -4.43 -1.27
N ASN A 259 15.40 -5.57 -1.46
CA ASN A 259 15.74 -6.52 -2.52
C ASN A 259 15.46 -5.93 -3.90
N ASP A 260 14.35 -5.22 -4.09
CA ASP A 260 14.05 -4.57 -5.38
C ASP A 260 15.11 -3.53 -5.74
N TYR A 261 15.49 -2.68 -4.78
CA TYR A 261 16.58 -1.71 -4.98
C TYR A 261 17.91 -2.39 -5.29
N ALA A 262 18.26 -3.47 -4.58
CA ALA A 262 19.48 -4.23 -4.86
C ALA A 262 19.47 -4.75 -6.30
N VAL A 263 18.34 -5.30 -6.76
CA VAL A 263 18.17 -5.78 -8.13
C VAL A 263 18.28 -4.64 -9.14
N ARG A 264 17.58 -3.52 -8.93
CA ARG A 264 17.62 -2.33 -9.79
C ARG A 264 19.04 -1.76 -9.93
N ILE A 265 19.73 -1.58 -8.80
CA ILE A 265 21.08 -0.99 -8.75
C ILE A 265 22.10 -1.92 -9.42
N ILE A 266 22.13 -3.21 -9.06
CA ILE A 266 23.09 -4.16 -9.64
C ILE A 266 22.86 -4.33 -11.14
N ASN A 267 21.61 -4.44 -11.58
CA ASN A 267 21.31 -4.50 -13.01
C ASN A 267 21.70 -3.18 -13.71
N GLY A 268 21.48 -2.03 -13.07
CA GLY A 268 21.88 -0.72 -13.57
C GLY A 268 23.40 -0.60 -13.76
N ILE A 269 24.19 -1.11 -12.82
CA ILE A 269 25.66 -1.16 -12.93
C ILE A 269 26.09 -2.08 -14.08
N GLN A 270 25.56 -3.31 -14.13
CA GLN A 270 25.91 -4.31 -15.15
C GLN A 270 25.59 -3.85 -16.57
N ASN A 271 24.53 -3.05 -16.75
CA ASN A 271 24.08 -2.57 -18.06
C ASN A 271 24.46 -1.11 -18.32
N HIS A 272 25.37 -0.50 -17.54
CA HIS A 272 25.78 0.90 -17.67
C HIS A 272 24.59 1.90 -17.76
N SER A 273 23.55 1.63 -16.97
CA SER A 273 22.28 2.38 -16.98
C SER A 273 21.88 2.89 -15.60
N LEU A 274 22.84 2.98 -14.66
CA LEU A 274 22.59 3.46 -13.29
C LEU A 274 22.02 4.89 -13.26
N ASN A 275 22.34 5.71 -14.26
CA ASN A 275 21.74 7.03 -14.45
C ASN A 275 20.21 7.00 -14.66
N ARG A 276 19.66 5.90 -15.20
CA ARG A 276 18.21 5.69 -15.34
C ARG A 276 17.56 5.18 -14.07
N VAL A 277 18.33 4.67 -13.11
CA VAL A 277 17.83 4.20 -11.81
C VAL A 277 17.63 5.38 -10.84
N PHE A 278 18.49 6.39 -10.90
CA PHE A 278 18.52 7.52 -9.95
C PHE A 278 18.04 8.87 -10.50
N HIS A 279 17.52 8.91 -11.74
CA HIS A 279 16.85 10.08 -12.34
C HIS A 279 17.54 11.43 -12.08
N LEU A 280 18.72 11.57 -12.68
CA LEU A 280 19.68 12.65 -12.43
C LEU A 280 19.17 14.05 -12.81
N CYS A 281 19.65 15.05 -12.08
CA CYS A 281 19.52 16.46 -12.45
C CYS A 281 20.48 16.79 -13.59
N ASP A 282 19.98 17.50 -14.60
CA ASP A 282 20.87 18.17 -15.55
C ASP A 282 21.50 19.40 -14.89
N ILE A 283 22.77 19.65 -15.22
CA ILE A 283 23.44 20.88 -14.81
C ILE A 283 22.75 22.01 -15.57
N VAL A 284 21.97 22.84 -14.86
CA VAL A 284 21.69 24.20 -15.36
C VAL A 284 23.01 24.93 -15.28
N GLY A 285 23.77 24.88 -16.38
CA GLY A 285 24.87 25.80 -16.59
C GLY A 285 24.27 27.19 -16.62
N TYR A 286 24.40 27.93 -15.52
CA TYR A 286 24.35 29.38 -15.60
C TYR A 286 25.56 29.76 -16.47
N ASN A 287 25.34 29.88 -17.78
CA ASN A 287 26.19 30.70 -18.62
C ASN A 287 25.93 32.15 -18.16
N GLU A 288 26.94 32.68 -17.46
CA GLU A 288 27.30 34.09 -17.20
C GLU A 288 26.19 35.16 -17.24
#